data_AF-A0A7C2KSD4-F1
#
_entry.id   AF-A0A7C2KSD4-F1
#
_cell.length_a   1.000
_cell.length_b   1.000
_cell.length_c   1.000
_cell.angle_alpha   90.00
_cell.angle_beta   90.00
_cell.angle_gamma   90.00
#
_symmetry.space_group_name_H-M   'P 1'
#
loop_
_entity.id
_entity.type
_entity.pdbx_description
1 polymer ?
#
loop_
_entity_poly.entity_id
_entity_poly.type
_entity_poly.pdbx_seq_one_letter_code
_entity_poly.pdbx_strand_id
1 'polypeptide(L)'
;MAGNIIDRLLYEDADSALDLAPNEEILYVIGRHWIVLLSRLIVPLLGICFFGGIALYRAVGGGFLVFNTGEPTGFDLFNIVLVLIEAVLLLFWVALWVRGGKDPNPKRVLFTANVAVLALIWFRYNGGRIFYIDPGRFFGQAFDPLNLLFIGLATISLFSIFFVVYDWLNDELILTNRRVVYDNDQVFIPRLLEQRVQQQIFIEEIQDVAAATKTYLQHWLKYGTIEVKSARIGGNIVFHSARDAKEMQRRIMAQVNENRRKRGEHDMAVLIESRVYNEPLPRPKRQLQMTAPRWRWLGWLLPPNPEVQPEKETIIWRKHWLFLLQGLFPPLAMLFTGWIIVVLVGSLGLLSSLWLTVLIIAILIAFLAWSVWEVEDYRNDMYILTPTNVIDVEKKPFGPEDRRAASLGAVTNVSFETTFISNLLGYGDVVVETAGSGGKFTFMHVPNPRDVVTKINDYYVMFKRADKERSLNDMLELLRHYHLAQQRHNELLPANGTTLRLSEQSTETTEEQKSP
;
A
#
# COMPACT_ATOMS: atom_id res chain seq x y z
N MET A 1 -5.57 14.22 -28.59
CA MET A 1 -4.31 13.51 -28.86
C MET A 1 -3.59 13.03 -27.60
N ALA A 2 -3.57 13.79 -26.48
CA ALA A 2 -2.91 13.35 -25.24
C ALA A 2 -3.56 12.11 -24.56
N GLY A 3 -4.88 11.91 -24.72
CA GLY A 3 -5.58 10.75 -24.13
C GLY A 3 -5.01 9.40 -24.55
N ASN A 4 -4.76 9.19 -25.86
CA ASN A 4 -4.22 7.92 -26.35
C ASN A 4 -2.81 7.58 -25.85
N ILE A 5 -1.98 8.59 -25.52
CA ILE A 5 -0.61 8.35 -25.08
C ILE A 5 -0.59 7.95 -23.61
N ILE A 6 -1.34 8.68 -22.77
CA ILE A 6 -1.46 8.35 -21.33
C ILE A 6 -2.11 6.97 -21.18
N ASP A 7 -3.19 6.72 -21.90
CA ASP A 7 -3.91 5.44 -21.80
C ASP A 7 -3.03 4.26 -22.29
N ARG A 8 -2.11 4.50 -23.24
CA ARG A 8 -1.11 3.52 -23.67
C ARG A 8 -0.01 3.31 -22.64
N LEU A 9 0.51 4.37 -22.01
CA LEU A 9 1.52 4.27 -20.97
C LEU A 9 1.00 3.51 -19.76
N LEU A 10 -0.24 3.80 -19.33
CA LEU A 10 -0.91 3.05 -18.26
C LEU A 10 -1.06 1.58 -18.62
N TYR A 11 -1.46 1.26 -19.86
CA TYR A 11 -1.56 -0.13 -20.30
C TYR A 11 -0.21 -0.86 -20.31
N GLU A 12 0.85 -0.20 -20.80
CA GLU A 12 2.21 -0.77 -20.82
C GLU A 12 2.75 -0.98 -19.39
N ASP A 13 2.48 -0.06 -18.45
CA ASP A 13 2.84 -0.23 -17.05
C ASP A 13 2.05 -1.38 -16.41
N ALA A 14 0.73 -1.41 -16.57
CA ALA A 14 -0.15 -2.47 -16.06
C ALA A 14 0.24 -3.87 -16.55
N ASP A 15 0.60 -4.01 -17.83
CA ASP A 15 1.05 -5.28 -18.43
C ASP A 15 2.39 -5.75 -17.83
N SER A 16 3.28 -4.81 -17.50
CA SER A 16 4.55 -5.11 -16.83
C SER A 16 4.41 -5.37 -15.32
N ALA A 17 3.38 -4.79 -14.70
CA ALA A 17 3.12 -4.89 -13.27
C ALA A 17 2.40 -6.19 -12.89
N LEU A 18 1.59 -6.74 -13.80
CA LEU A 18 0.77 -7.93 -13.54
C LEU A 18 1.36 -9.20 -14.15
N ASP A 19 1.64 -10.20 -13.30
CA ASP A 19 1.78 -11.58 -13.76
C ASP A 19 0.39 -12.15 -14.08
N LEU A 20 -0.01 -12.03 -15.34
CA LEU A 20 -1.29 -12.53 -15.84
C LEU A 20 -1.29 -14.06 -15.89
N ALA A 21 -2.36 -14.68 -15.37
CA ALA A 21 -2.57 -16.12 -15.58
C ALA A 21 -2.78 -16.43 -17.08
N PRO A 22 -2.60 -17.69 -17.54
CA PRO A 22 -2.67 -18.04 -18.98
C PRO A 22 -3.95 -17.64 -19.72
N ASN A 23 -5.06 -17.41 -18.99
CA ASN A 23 -6.36 -16.98 -19.51
C ASN A 23 -6.82 -15.64 -18.89
N GLU A 24 -5.92 -14.86 -18.28
CA GLU A 24 -6.22 -13.56 -17.69
C GLU A 24 -5.86 -12.44 -18.67
N GLU A 25 -6.81 -11.54 -18.92
CA GLU A 25 -6.63 -10.41 -19.84
C GLU A 25 -7.01 -9.10 -19.16
N ILE A 26 -6.29 -8.03 -19.49
CA ILE A 26 -6.56 -6.66 -19.02
C ILE A 26 -7.69 -6.08 -19.87
N LEU A 27 -8.83 -5.78 -19.24
CA LEU A 27 -10.02 -5.26 -19.91
C LEU A 27 -10.07 -3.74 -19.94
N TYR A 28 -9.61 -3.10 -18.85
CA TYR A 28 -9.63 -1.65 -18.72
C TYR A 28 -8.69 -1.17 -17.62
N VAL A 29 -7.99 -0.06 -17.87
CA VAL A 29 -7.07 0.58 -16.91
C VAL A 29 -7.46 2.05 -16.79
N ILE A 30 -7.47 2.58 -15.56
CA ILE A 30 -7.67 4.00 -15.31
C ILE A 30 -6.62 4.54 -14.35
N GLY A 31 -6.10 5.73 -14.66
CA GLY A 31 -5.24 6.50 -13.75
C GLY A 31 -6.00 7.60 -13.01
N ARG A 32 -5.27 8.38 -12.21
CA ARG A 32 -5.81 9.61 -11.59
C ARG A 32 -6.09 10.69 -12.64
N HIS A 33 -7.11 11.50 -12.39
CA HIS A 33 -7.44 12.63 -13.26
C HIS A 33 -6.37 13.74 -13.22
N TRP A 34 -6.09 14.38 -14.36
CA TRP A 34 -5.06 15.42 -14.50
C TRP A 34 -5.24 16.64 -13.58
N ILE A 35 -6.47 16.89 -13.11
CA ILE A 35 -6.74 17.98 -12.16
C ILE A 35 -6.00 17.78 -10.83
N VAL A 36 -5.77 16.51 -10.44
CA VAL A 36 -4.99 16.17 -9.24
C VAL A 36 -3.54 16.59 -9.45
N LEU A 37 -2.98 16.27 -10.62
CA LEU A 37 -1.65 16.71 -11.01
C LEU A 37 -1.54 18.23 -10.95
N LEU A 38 -2.49 18.95 -11.56
CA LEU A 38 -2.50 20.42 -11.52
C LEU A 38 -2.52 20.93 -10.07
N SER A 39 -3.40 20.39 -9.22
CA SER A 39 -3.54 20.83 -7.84
C SER A 39 -2.27 20.58 -7.01
N ARG A 40 -1.61 19.43 -7.22
CA ARG A 40 -0.37 19.06 -6.52
C ARG A 40 0.84 19.85 -7.04
N LEU A 41 0.84 20.25 -8.31
CA LEU A 41 1.88 21.07 -8.91
C LEU A 41 1.86 22.54 -8.47
N ILE A 42 0.76 23.05 -7.92
CA ILE A 42 0.67 24.44 -7.44
C ILE A 42 1.76 24.74 -6.40
N VAL A 43 1.95 23.86 -5.42
CA VAL A 43 2.91 24.06 -4.33
C VAL A 43 4.36 24.15 -4.84
N PRO A 44 4.89 23.18 -5.60
CA PRO A 44 6.26 23.27 -6.11
C PRO A 44 6.43 24.41 -7.12
N LEU A 45 5.42 24.71 -7.96
CA LEU A 45 5.47 25.86 -8.87
C LEU A 45 5.56 27.18 -8.11
N LEU A 46 4.75 27.37 -7.05
CA LEU A 46 4.84 28.53 -6.17
C LEU A 46 6.19 28.58 -5.45
N GLY A 47 6.73 27.44 -5.03
CA GLY A 47 8.07 27.34 -4.43
C GLY A 47 9.16 27.82 -5.40
N ILE A 48 9.13 27.37 -6.65
CA ILE A 48 10.07 27.80 -7.70
C ILE A 48 9.91 29.30 -7.97
N CYS A 49 8.68 29.79 -8.15
CA CYS A 49 8.43 31.21 -8.39
C CYS A 49 8.90 32.08 -7.21
N PHE A 50 8.65 31.64 -5.98
CA PHE A 50 9.01 32.38 -4.77
C PHE A 50 10.53 32.35 -4.52
N PHE A 51 11.12 31.16 -4.35
CA PHE A 51 12.55 31.04 -4.04
C PHE A 51 13.43 31.38 -5.24
N GLY A 52 13.07 30.91 -6.44
CA GLY A 52 13.78 31.23 -7.68
C GLY A 52 13.65 32.70 -8.05
N GLY A 53 12.47 33.31 -7.83
CA GLY A 53 12.26 34.74 -8.06
C GLY A 53 13.10 35.61 -7.11
N ILE A 54 13.13 35.25 -5.82
CA ILE A 54 13.99 35.94 -4.83
C ILE A 54 15.47 35.75 -5.18
N ALA A 55 15.88 34.54 -5.56
CA ALA A 55 17.26 34.27 -5.94
C ALA A 55 17.68 35.06 -7.18
N LEU A 56 16.80 35.16 -8.19
CA LEU A 56 17.06 35.93 -9.41
C LEU A 56 17.13 37.43 -9.10
N TYR A 57 16.22 37.95 -8.29
CA TYR A 57 16.26 39.34 -7.85
C TYR A 57 17.58 39.67 -7.13
N ARG A 58 18.03 38.81 -6.21
CA ARG A 58 19.31 38.97 -5.51
C ARG A 58 20.51 38.84 -6.44
N ALA A 59 20.47 37.91 -7.39
CA ALA A 59 21.55 37.69 -8.36
C ALA A 59 21.77 38.94 -9.24
N VAL A 60 20.72 39.68 -9.60
CA VAL A 60 20.82 40.93 -10.36
C VAL A 60 21.35 42.10 -9.51
N GLY A 61 21.69 41.88 -8.23
CA GLY A 61 22.15 42.90 -7.30
C GLY A 61 21.03 43.52 -6.46
N GLY A 62 19.87 42.86 -6.41
CA GLY A 62 18.72 43.25 -5.61
C GLY A 62 18.98 43.09 -4.11
N GLY A 63 19.11 44.21 -3.41
CA GLY A 63 19.12 44.27 -1.96
C GLY A 63 17.70 44.30 -1.39
N PHE A 64 17.54 43.69 -0.21
CA PHE A 64 16.38 43.88 0.66
C PHE A 64 16.79 44.80 1.80
N LEU A 65 15.95 45.78 2.14
CA LEU A 65 16.17 46.72 3.25
C LEU A 65 17.55 47.40 3.22
N VAL A 66 17.83 48.15 2.14
CA VAL A 66 19.11 48.86 1.96
C VAL A 66 19.06 50.23 2.62
N PHE A 67 20.01 50.51 3.52
CA PHE A 67 20.20 51.80 4.19
C PHE A 67 21.06 52.75 3.33
N ASN A 68 20.87 54.07 3.47
CA ASN A 68 21.73 55.13 2.89
C ASN A 68 21.88 55.11 1.36
N THR A 69 20.78 55.08 0.60
CA THR A 69 20.82 55.11 -0.89
C THR A 69 20.74 56.52 -1.50
N GLY A 70 20.82 57.57 -0.68
CA GLY A 70 20.81 58.96 -1.16
C GLY A 70 19.40 59.44 -1.51
N GLU A 71 18.96 60.41 -0.73
CA GLU A 71 17.70 61.16 -0.76
C GLU A 71 16.48 60.53 -0.03
N PRO A 72 15.96 61.22 1.00
CA PRO A 72 14.70 60.87 1.65
C PRO A 72 13.55 61.08 0.66
N THR A 73 13.05 60.00 0.08
CA THR A 73 11.84 60.04 -0.74
C THR A 73 10.65 60.35 0.18
N GLY A 74 10.07 61.55 0.06
CA GLY A 74 8.87 61.96 0.79
C GLY A 74 7.62 61.15 0.41
N PHE A 75 6.60 61.82 -0.13
CA PHE A 75 5.34 61.18 -0.55
C PHE A 75 5.47 60.46 -1.90
N ASP A 76 6.11 59.30 -1.90
CA ASP A 76 6.11 58.39 -3.04
C ASP A 76 4.80 57.55 -3.07
N LEU A 77 4.36 57.13 -4.26
CA LEU A 77 3.14 56.35 -4.48
C LEU A 77 3.12 55.08 -3.60
N PHE A 78 4.29 54.48 -3.40
CA PHE A 78 4.44 53.31 -2.53
C PHE A 78 4.26 53.64 -1.03
N ASN A 79 4.72 54.81 -0.58
CA ASN A 79 4.48 55.27 0.81
C ASN A 79 2.99 55.54 1.04
N ILE A 80 2.31 56.11 0.05
CA ILE A 80 0.86 56.35 0.09
C ILE A 80 0.10 55.02 0.21
N VAL A 81 0.47 54.01 -0.59
CA VAL A 81 -0.13 52.67 -0.51
C VAL A 81 0.11 52.02 0.85
N LEU A 82 1.33 52.11 1.41
CA LEU A 82 1.62 51.58 2.74
C LEU A 82 0.80 52.26 3.84
N VAL A 83 0.67 53.59 3.80
CA VAL A 83 -0.17 54.36 4.74
C VAL A 83 -1.65 53.99 4.60
N LEU A 84 -2.12 53.70 3.37
CA LEU A 84 -3.49 53.26 3.13
C LEU A 84 -3.72 51.85 3.69
N ILE A 85 -2.78 50.92 3.49
CA ILE A 85 -2.80 49.58 4.08
C ILE A 85 -2.81 49.67 5.61
N GLU A 86 -1.96 50.52 6.20
CA GLU A 86 -1.91 50.75 7.65
C GLU A 86 -3.25 51.31 8.16
N ALA A 87 -3.83 52.29 7.47
CA ALA A 87 -5.14 52.83 7.84
C ALA A 87 -6.24 51.75 7.83
N VAL A 88 -6.24 50.86 6.82
CA VAL A 88 -7.19 49.74 6.74
C VAL A 88 -6.96 48.72 7.86
N LEU A 89 -5.70 48.36 8.14
CA LEU A 89 -5.36 47.41 9.21
C LEU A 89 -5.68 47.96 10.60
N LEU A 90 -5.47 49.26 10.84
CA LEU A 90 -5.87 49.95 12.08
C LEU A 90 -7.38 49.98 12.23
N LEU A 91 -8.13 50.25 11.15
CA LEU A 91 -9.59 50.26 11.16
C LEU A 91 -10.14 48.86 11.48
N PHE A 92 -9.60 47.81 10.86
CA PHE A 92 -9.95 46.43 11.17
C PHE A 92 -9.60 46.05 12.62
N TRP A 93 -8.45 46.49 13.13
CA TRP A 93 -8.04 46.22 14.50
C TRP A 93 -8.95 46.92 15.53
N VAL A 94 -9.27 48.20 15.31
CA VAL A 94 -10.22 48.97 16.14
C VAL A 94 -11.62 48.36 16.07
N ALA A 95 -12.08 47.96 14.88
CA ALA A 95 -13.38 47.31 14.71
C ALA A 95 -13.46 46.00 15.52
N LEU A 96 -12.39 45.19 15.53
CA LEU A 96 -12.33 43.96 16.33
C LEU A 96 -12.18 44.24 17.83
N TRP A 97 -11.55 45.35 18.22
CA TRP A 97 -11.49 45.80 19.61
C TRP A 97 -12.90 46.18 20.10
N VAL A 98 -13.57 47.09 19.39
CA VAL A 98 -14.92 47.59 19.75
C VAL A 98 -15.97 46.47 19.76
N ARG A 99 -15.86 45.48 18.86
CA ARG A 99 -16.79 44.33 18.79
C ARG A 99 -16.71 43.38 20.00
N GLY A 100 -15.71 43.50 20.88
CA GLY A 100 -15.70 42.78 22.17
C GLY A 100 -15.64 41.25 22.06
N GLY A 101 -15.11 40.68 20.98
CA GLY A 101 -14.97 39.22 20.82
C GLY A 101 -13.97 38.60 21.83
N LYS A 102 -14.31 37.40 22.34
CA LYS A 102 -13.52 36.64 23.34
C LYS A 102 -12.20 36.07 22.80
N ASP A 103 -12.03 35.93 21.49
CA ASP A 103 -10.82 35.32 20.90
C ASP A 103 -9.69 36.36 20.77
N PRO A 104 -8.56 36.18 21.48
CA PRO A 104 -7.46 37.15 21.48
C PRO A 104 -6.52 37.02 20.25
N ASN A 105 -6.52 35.88 19.57
CA ASN A 105 -5.59 35.57 18.47
C ASN A 105 -5.70 36.53 17.26
N PRO A 106 -6.88 36.81 16.68
CA PRO A 106 -6.97 37.70 15.52
C PRO A 106 -6.56 39.14 15.86
N LYS A 107 -6.83 39.61 17.09
CA LYS A 107 -6.43 40.94 17.57
C LYS A 107 -4.91 41.07 17.69
N ARG A 108 -4.24 40.02 18.16
CA ARG A 108 -2.77 39.99 18.28
C ARG A 108 -2.08 39.93 16.93
N VAL A 109 -2.56 39.09 16.01
CA VAL A 109 -2.01 38.98 14.64
C VAL A 109 -2.13 40.32 13.89
N LEU A 110 -3.28 40.98 13.98
CA LEU A 110 -3.46 42.31 13.38
C LEU A 110 -2.63 43.39 14.07
N PHE A 111 -2.46 43.34 15.39
CA PHE A 111 -1.58 44.27 16.10
C PHE A 111 -0.12 44.11 15.66
N THR A 112 0.38 42.87 15.60
CA THR A 112 1.74 42.58 15.12
C THR A 112 1.93 42.99 13.66
N ALA A 113 0.89 42.84 12.83
CA ALA A 113 0.92 43.28 11.44
C ALA A 113 0.97 44.81 11.31
N ASN A 114 0.16 45.55 12.06
CA ASN A 114 0.22 47.03 12.11
C ASN A 114 1.60 47.49 12.58
N VAL A 115 2.13 46.97 13.69
CA VAL A 115 3.47 47.33 14.18
C VAL A 115 4.56 47.07 13.13
N ALA A 116 4.48 45.96 12.40
CA ALA A 116 5.43 45.64 11.33
C ALA A 116 5.33 46.63 10.13
N VAL A 117 4.11 47.00 9.71
CA VAL A 117 3.90 47.98 8.64
C VAL A 117 4.33 49.38 9.06
N LEU A 118 4.04 49.79 10.30
CA LEU A 118 4.50 51.04 10.89
C LEU A 118 6.04 51.11 10.96
N ALA A 119 6.69 50.02 11.33
CA ALA A 119 8.15 49.90 11.32
C ALA A 119 8.73 50.00 9.89
N LEU A 120 8.05 49.45 8.88
CA LEU A 120 8.44 49.58 7.47
C LEU A 120 8.29 51.02 6.95
N ILE A 121 7.22 51.71 7.32
CA ILE A 121 7.01 53.12 7.00
C ILE A 121 8.10 53.97 7.65
N TRP A 122 8.41 53.74 8.93
CA TRP A 122 9.48 54.43 9.64
C TRP A 122 10.85 54.17 9.00
N PHE A 123 11.16 52.92 8.65
CA PHE A 123 12.38 52.54 7.94
C PHE A 123 12.53 53.28 6.60
N ARG A 124 11.43 53.39 5.84
CA ARG A 124 11.44 54.08 4.55
C ARG A 124 11.51 55.60 4.67
N TYR A 125 10.89 56.17 5.70
CA TYR A 125 10.99 57.61 6.02
C TYR A 125 12.43 58.02 6.35
N ASN A 126 13.20 57.15 7.01
CA ASN A 126 14.62 57.37 7.29
C ASN A 126 15.56 57.13 6.09
N GLY A 127 15.03 57.05 4.86
CA GLY A 127 15.81 56.89 3.64
C GLY A 127 16.20 55.44 3.30
N GLY A 128 15.55 54.45 3.93
CA GLY A 128 15.69 53.04 3.58
C GLY A 128 14.87 52.65 2.35
N ARG A 129 15.45 51.88 1.43
CA ARG A 129 14.72 51.32 0.28
C ARG A 129 14.47 49.82 0.47
N ILE A 130 13.22 49.41 0.28
CA ILE A 130 12.79 48.00 0.46
C ILE A 130 13.30 47.14 -0.70
N PHE A 131 13.19 47.66 -1.93
CA PHE A 131 13.75 47.06 -3.14
C PHE A 131 14.72 48.07 -3.77
N TYR A 132 15.98 47.68 -3.93
CA TYR A 132 17.01 48.48 -4.59
C TYR A 132 17.95 47.55 -5.33
N ILE A 133 18.19 47.83 -6.62
CA ILE A 133 19.13 47.06 -7.45
C ILE A 133 20.43 47.86 -7.50
N ASP A 134 21.50 47.28 -6.97
CA ASP A 134 22.85 47.83 -7.03
C ASP A 134 23.67 47.04 -8.07
N PRO A 135 23.93 47.61 -9.27
CA PRO A 135 24.66 46.92 -10.34
C PRO A 135 26.08 46.47 -9.93
N GLY A 136 26.69 47.11 -8.92
CA GLY A 136 28.03 46.77 -8.44
C GLY A 136 28.11 45.52 -7.56
N ARG A 137 26.97 44.99 -7.08
CA ARG A 137 26.91 43.85 -6.15
C ARG A 137 26.60 42.51 -6.84
N PHE A 138 26.41 42.52 -8.15
CA PHE A 138 26.03 41.36 -8.98
C PHE A 138 26.88 40.11 -8.69
N PHE A 139 28.21 40.20 -8.82
CA PHE A 139 29.10 39.05 -8.64
C PHE A 139 29.20 38.57 -7.18
N GLY A 140 29.03 39.46 -6.19
CA GLY A 140 29.14 39.14 -4.77
C GLY A 140 27.88 38.51 -4.18
N GLN A 141 26.69 38.91 -4.65
CA GLN A 141 25.41 38.43 -4.13
C GLN A 141 24.90 37.17 -4.84
N ALA A 142 25.32 36.92 -6.08
CA ALA A 142 24.93 35.72 -6.82
C ALA A 142 25.37 34.40 -6.13
N PHE A 143 26.51 34.40 -5.45
CA PHE A 143 27.08 33.23 -4.76
C PHE A 143 27.12 33.36 -3.23
N ASP A 144 26.40 34.33 -2.66
CA ASP A 144 26.21 34.47 -1.22
C ASP A 144 25.56 33.18 -0.64
N PRO A 145 25.99 32.66 0.52
CA PRO A 145 25.32 31.55 1.23
C PRO A 145 23.79 31.64 1.26
N LEU A 146 23.24 32.85 1.42
CA LEU A 146 21.79 33.06 1.43
C LEU A 146 21.17 32.89 0.04
N ASN A 147 21.85 33.34 -1.02
CA ASN A 147 21.38 33.12 -2.39
C ASN A 147 21.49 31.65 -2.80
N LEU A 148 22.58 30.97 -2.39
CA LEU A 148 22.76 29.54 -2.58
C LEU A 148 21.68 28.72 -1.87
N LEU A 149 21.25 29.14 -0.67
CA LEU A 149 20.11 28.53 0.02
C LEU A 149 18.81 28.64 -0.81
N PHE A 150 18.50 29.81 -1.35
CA PHE A 150 17.31 29.98 -2.18
C PHE A 150 17.38 29.21 -3.50
N ILE A 151 18.55 29.16 -4.14
CA ILE A 151 18.78 28.31 -5.31
C ILE A 151 18.57 26.84 -4.92
N GLY A 152 19.09 26.39 -3.78
CA GLY A 152 18.87 25.04 -3.25
C GLY A 152 17.40 24.72 -2.99
N LEU A 153 16.63 25.65 -2.42
CA LEU A 153 15.19 25.47 -2.21
C LEU A 153 14.42 25.46 -3.54
N ALA A 154 14.83 26.26 -4.52
CA ALA A 154 14.26 26.25 -5.85
C ALA A 154 14.56 24.93 -6.60
N THR A 155 15.78 24.38 -6.47
CA THR A 155 16.12 23.07 -7.07
C THR A 155 15.39 21.91 -6.39
N ILE A 156 15.20 21.96 -5.07
CA ILE A 156 14.34 21.00 -4.35
C ILE A 156 12.90 21.09 -4.86
N SER A 157 12.37 22.30 -5.04
CA SER A 157 11.02 22.52 -5.59
C SER A 157 10.90 22.01 -7.03
N LEU A 158 11.95 22.16 -7.85
CA LEU A 158 12.03 21.60 -9.20
C LEU A 158 12.02 20.07 -9.18
N PHE A 159 12.81 19.43 -8.30
CA PHE A 159 12.79 17.98 -8.13
C PHE A 159 11.43 17.48 -7.65
N SER A 160 10.75 18.24 -6.77
CA SER A 160 9.41 17.91 -6.31
C SER A 160 8.38 17.84 -7.44
N ILE A 161 8.52 18.64 -8.51
CA ILE A 161 7.66 18.53 -9.71
C ILE A 161 7.80 17.14 -10.34
N PHE A 162 9.02 16.67 -10.53
CA PHE A 162 9.28 15.35 -11.11
C PHE A 162 8.61 14.25 -10.29
N PHE A 163 8.74 14.29 -8.96
CA PHE A 163 8.11 13.32 -8.07
C PHE A 163 6.57 13.36 -8.13
N VAL A 164 5.98 14.55 -8.13
CA VAL A 164 4.52 14.70 -8.22
C VAL A 164 3.98 14.17 -9.55
N VAL A 165 4.72 14.38 -10.64
CA VAL A 165 4.36 13.85 -11.97
C VAL A 165 4.48 12.33 -11.99
N TYR A 166 5.55 11.77 -11.42
CA TYR A 166 5.77 10.33 -11.35
C TYR A 166 4.69 9.62 -10.53
N ASP A 167 4.40 10.10 -9.32
CA ASP A 167 3.34 9.57 -8.44
C ASP A 167 1.96 9.62 -9.11
N TRP A 168 1.68 10.69 -9.87
CA TRP A 168 0.43 10.79 -10.62
C TRP A 168 0.35 9.83 -11.82
N LEU A 169 1.48 9.51 -12.46
CA LEU A 169 1.54 8.63 -13.63
C LEU A 169 1.31 7.16 -13.24
N ASN A 170 1.83 6.75 -12.08
CA ASN A 170 1.87 5.34 -11.65
C ASN A 170 0.66 4.91 -10.80
N ASP A 171 -0.16 5.85 -10.32
CA ASP A 171 -1.35 5.50 -9.54
C ASP A 171 -2.51 5.06 -10.45
N GLU A 172 -2.75 3.74 -10.51
CA GLU A 172 -3.74 3.15 -11.40
C GLU A 172 -4.64 2.07 -10.79
N LEU A 173 -5.84 1.96 -11.36
CA LEU A 173 -6.82 0.93 -11.07
C LEU A 173 -7.06 0.09 -12.33
N ILE A 174 -6.73 -1.18 -12.24
CA ILE A 174 -6.74 -2.14 -13.33
C ILE A 174 -7.92 -3.10 -13.16
N LEU A 175 -8.70 -3.31 -14.21
CA LEU A 175 -9.74 -4.34 -14.30
C LEU A 175 -9.26 -5.43 -15.24
N THR A 176 -9.10 -6.64 -14.70
CA THR A 176 -8.90 -7.86 -15.49
C THR A 176 -10.21 -8.64 -15.59
N ASN A 177 -10.22 -9.70 -16.39
CA ASN A 177 -11.36 -10.62 -16.46
C ASN A 177 -11.57 -11.47 -15.17
N ARG A 178 -10.58 -11.51 -14.24
CA ARG A 178 -10.64 -12.29 -12.99
C ARG A 178 -10.64 -11.45 -11.71
N ARG A 179 -9.97 -10.30 -11.70
CA ARG A 179 -9.79 -9.44 -10.52
C ARG A 179 -9.76 -7.95 -10.88
N VAL A 180 -9.98 -7.13 -9.87
CA VAL A 180 -9.66 -5.69 -9.88
C VAL A 180 -8.39 -5.52 -9.06
N VAL A 181 -7.39 -4.86 -9.63
CA VAL A 181 -6.10 -4.58 -8.98
C VAL A 181 -5.97 -3.09 -8.82
N TYR A 182 -5.65 -2.65 -7.61
CA TYR A 182 -5.21 -1.30 -7.31
C TYR A 182 -3.71 -1.34 -7.08
N ASP A 183 -2.95 -0.69 -7.96
CA ASP A 183 -1.52 -0.51 -7.80
C ASP A 183 -1.26 0.89 -7.23
N ASN A 184 -0.52 0.95 -6.13
CA ASN A 184 -0.22 2.19 -5.41
C ASN A 184 1.29 2.29 -5.22
N ASP A 185 1.93 3.09 -6.07
CA ASP A 185 3.37 3.30 -6.07
C ASP A 185 3.70 4.52 -5.21
N GLN A 186 3.97 4.30 -3.91
CA GLN A 186 4.40 5.40 -3.05
C GLN A 186 5.87 5.73 -3.28
N VAL A 187 6.16 6.95 -3.74
CA VAL A 187 7.53 7.45 -3.90
C VAL A 187 7.96 8.27 -2.68
N PHE A 188 8.90 7.75 -1.90
CA PHE A 188 9.51 8.42 -0.75
C PHE A 188 11.04 8.42 -0.89
N ILE A 189 11.72 9.58 -0.91
CA ILE A 189 13.20 9.67 -1.03
C ILE A 189 13.75 10.58 0.10
N PRO A 190 14.90 10.27 0.76
CA PRO A 190 16.03 9.44 0.33
C PRO A 190 16.24 8.13 1.12
N ARG A 191 15.64 7.06 0.59
CA ARG A 191 16.09 5.64 0.66
C ARG A 191 15.64 4.86 -0.60
N LEU A 192 16.04 5.36 -1.78
CA LEU A 192 16.37 4.55 -2.96
C LEU A 192 15.41 3.42 -3.36
N LEU A 193 14.20 3.82 -3.78
CA LEU A 193 13.42 3.28 -4.90
C LEU A 193 12.05 2.65 -4.54
N GLU A 194 11.00 3.18 -5.18
CA GLU A 194 9.62 2.69 -5.34
C GLU A 194 9.18 1.56 -4.40
N GLN A 195 8.28 1.82 -3.44
CA GLN A 195 7.59 0.78 -2.69
C GLN A 195 6.26 0.49 -3.39
N ARG A 196 6.21 -0.57 -4.19
CA ARG A 196 4.97 -1.01 -4.83
C ARG A 196 4.08 -1.71 -3.83
N VAL A 197 2.84 -1.24 -3.66
CA VAL A 197 1.83 -1.88 -2.80
C VAL A 197 0.60 -2.19 -3.64
N GLN A 198 0.45 -3.46 -4.02
CA GLN A 198 -0.71 -3.91 -4.81
C GLN A 198 -1.80 -4.49 -3.92
N GLN A 199 -3.03 -4.02 -4.10
CA GLN A 199 -4.25 -4.57 -3.50
C GLN A 199 -5.09 -5.23 -4.59
N GLN A 200 -5.56 -6.46 -4.36
CA GLN A 200 -6.27 -7.24 -5.37
C GLN A 200 -7.59 -7.77 -4.81
N ILE A 201 -8.68 -7.57 -5.57
CA ILE A 201 -10.01 -8.12 -5.25
C ILE A 201 -10.48 -8.98 -6.42
N PHE A 202 -10.80 -10.25 -6.17
CA PHE A 202 -11.37 -11.11 -7.21
C PHE A 202 -12.79 -10.68 -7.57
N ILE A 203 -13.14 -10.76 -8.85
CA ILE A 203 -14.47 -10.38 -9.36
C ILE A 203 -15.58 -11.18 -8.68
N GLU A 204 -15.32 -12.42 -8.30
CA GLU A 204 -16.30 -13.27 -7.62
C GLU A 204 -16.64 -12.81 -6.19
N GLU A 205 -15.79 -11.97 -5.59
CA GLU A 205 -15.94 -11.48 -4.22
C GLU A 205 -16.52 -10.08 -4.14
N ILE A 206 -16.65 -9.40 -5.28
CA ILE A 206 -17.20 -8.03 -5.35
C ILE A 206 -18.70 -8.09 -5.01
N GLN A 207 -19.06 -7.41 -3.93
CA GLN A 207 -20.45 -7.27 -3.49
C GLN A 207 -21.10 -6.04 -4.12
N ASP A 208 -20.41 -4.90 -4.01
CA ASP A 208 -20.89 -3.61 -4.46
C ASP A 208 -19.73 -2.77 -5.03
N VAL A 209 -20.05 -1.93 -5.99
CA VAL A 209 -19.12 -0.99 -6.63
C VAL A 209 -19.86 0.32 -6.75
N ALA A 210 -19.39 1.33 -6.02
CA ALA A 210 -19.97 2.66 -6.02
C ALA A 210 -18.99 3.65 -6.62
N ALA A 211 -19.44 4.45 -7.61
CA ALA A 211 -18.73 5.65 -8.02
C ALA A 211 -19.45 6.89 -7.49
N ALA A 212 -18.75 7.70 -6.71
CA ALA A 212 -19.28 8.94 -6.14
C ALA A 212 -18.62 10.16 -6.79
N THR A 213 -19.45 11.08 -7.28
CA THR A 213 -19.05 12.44 -7.69
C THR A 213 -19.70 13.43 -6.73
N LYS A 214 -18.91 14.05 -5.84
CA LYS A 214 -19.40 14.92 -4.76
C LYS A 214 -19.71 16.36 -5.24
N THR A 215 -19.06 16.81 -6.32
CA THR A 215 -19.12 18.22 -6.78
C THR A 215 -19.57 18.31 -8.24
N TYR A 216 -20.19 19.42 -8.65
CA TYR A 216 -20.53 19.69 -10.05
C TYR A 216 -19.32 19.63 -10.99
N LEU A 217 -18.17 20.17 -10.56
CA LEU A 217 -16.91 20.07 -11.31
C LEU A 217 -16.48 18.61 -11.54
N GLN A 218 -16.63 17.75 -10.53
CA GLN A 218 -16.36 16.32 -10.63
C GLN A 218 -17.27 15.64 -11.66
N HIS A 219 -18.55 16.01 -11.67
CA HIS A 219 -19.51 15.49 -12.63
C HIS A 219 -19.16 15.90 -14.08
N TRP A 220 -18.88 17.18 -14.31
CA TRP A 220 -18.62 17.69 -15.65
C TRP A 220 -17.29 17.22 -16.24
N LEU A 221 -16.25 17.17 -15.40
CA LEU A 221 -14.92 16.69 -15.77
C LEU A 221 -14.79 15.15 -15.68
N LYS A 222 -15.90 14.44 -15.40
CA LYS A 222 -15.97 12.97 -15.34
C LYS A 222 -14.92 12.31 -14.45
N TYR A 223 -14.61 12.90 -13.31
CA TYR A 223 -13.72 12.27 -12.31
C TYR A 223 -14.43 12.14 -10.97
N GLY A 224 -14.08 11.12 -10.20
CA GLY A 224 -14.76 10.83 -8.94
C GLY A 224 -13.99 9.84 -8.08
N THR A 225 -14.61 9.39 -7.00
CA THR A 225 -14.06 8.31 -6.17
C THR A 225 -14.77 7.02 -6.54
N ILE A 226 -14.02 5.94 -6.76
CA ILE A 226 -14.55 4.59 -6.90
C ILE A 226 -14.28 3.84 -5.61
N GLU A 227 -15.32 3.20 -5.08
CA GLU A 227 -15.24 2.31 -3.93
C GLU A 227 -15.70 0.92 -4.38
N VAL A 228 -14.78 -0.05 -4.36
CA VAL A 228 -15.06 -1.46 -4.63
C VAL A 228 -15.11 -2.18 -3.29
N LYS A 229 -16.30 -2.66 -2.92
CA LYS A 229 -16.54 -3.42 -1.69
C LYS A 229 -16.50 -4.90 -1.97
N SER A 230 -15.64 -5.61 -1.25
CA SER A 230 -15.57 -7.07 -1.31
C SER A 230 -16.36 -7.71 -0.16
N ALA A 231 -16.67 -9.00 -0.32
CA ALA A 231 -17.25 -9.82 0.73
C ALA A 231 -16.25 -10.15 1.87
N ARG A 232 -14.96 -9.79 1.70
CA ARG A 232 -13.93 -9.96 2.73
C ARG A 232 -14.02 -8.81 3.72
N ILE A 233 -13.87 -9.13 5.02
CA ILE A 233 -13.73 -8.11 6.06
C ILE A 233 -12.46 -7.29 5.76
N GLY A 234 -12.56 -5.97 5.62
CA GLY A 234 -11.40 -5.08 5.44
C GLY A 234 -10.81 -4.96 4.02
N GLY A 235 -11.37 -5.64 3.02
CA GLY A 235 -10.87 -5.62 1.63
C GLY A 235 -11.59 -4.61 0.73
N ASN A 236 -11.72 -3.34 1.14
CA ASN A 236 -12.34 -2.32 0.30
C ASN A 236 -11.26 -1.53 -0.44
N ILE A 237 -11.30 -1.53 -1.78
CA ILE A 237 -10.43 -0.67 -2.58
C ILE A 237 -11.14 0.67 -2.76
N VAL A 238 -10.47 1.75 -2.34
CA VAL A 238 -10.96 3.13 -2.53
C VAL A 238 -9.98 3.88 -3.42
N PHE A 239 -10.39 4.15 -4.66
CA PHE A 239 -9.58 4.89 -5.62
C PHE A 239 -10.11 6.32 -5.77
N HIS A 240 -9.31 7.29 -5.30
CA HIS A 240 -9.70 8.70 -5.27
C HIS A 240 -9.35 9.43 -6.56
N SER A 241 -10.27 10.28 -7.02
CA SER A 241 -10.08 11.12 -8.22
C SER A 241 -9.76 10.33 -9.48
N ALA A 242 -10.37 9.15 -9.57
CA ALA A 242 -10.36 8.26 -10.71
C ALA A 242 -10.87 8.96 -11.97
N ARG A 243 -10.14 8.84 -13.08
CA ARG A 243 -10.63 9.27 -14.39
C ARG A 243 -11.77 8.36 -14.84
N ASP A 244 -12.86 8.95 -15.35
CA ASP A 244 -14.04 8.25 -15.84
C ASP A 244 -14.60 7.22 -14.83
N ALA A 245 -14.71 7.63 -13.56
CA ALA A 245 -15.10 6.75 -12.44
C ALA A 245 -16.39 5.94 -12.68
N LYS A 246 -17.38 6.55 -13.31
CA LYS A 246 -18.66 5.90 -13.67
C LYS A 246 -18.49 4.83 -14.75
N GLU A 247 -17.56 5.02 -15.68
CA GLU A 247 -17.30 4.03 -16.73
C GLU A 247 -16.67 2.78 -16.13
N MET A 248 -15.65 2.95 -15.29
CA MET A 248 -15.02 1.84 -14.58
C MET A 248 -16.02 1.08 -13.71
N GLN A 249 -16.88 1.78 -12.96
CA GLN A 249 -17.98 1.14 -12.23
C GLN A 249 -18.88 0.29 -13.13
N ARG A 250 -19.31 0.84 -14.28
CA ARG A 250 -20.17 0.11 -15.23
C ARG A 250 -19.47 -1.15 -15.76
N ARG A 251 -18.18 -1.07 -16.09
CA ARG A 251 -17.40 -2.21 -16.59
C ARG A 251 -17.17 -3.28 -15.53
N ILE A 252 -16.80 -2.88 -14.31
CA ILE A 252 -16.67 -3.82 -13.19
C ILE A 252 -18.02 -4.53 -12.96
N MET A 253 -19.13 -3.80 -12.91
CA MET A 253 -20.44 -4.41 -12.70
C MET A 253 -20.90 -5.30 -13.86
N ALA A 254 -20.58 -4.95 -15.10
CA ALA A 254 -20.83 -5.83 -16.24
C ALA A 254 -20.09 -7.16 -16.07
N GLN A 255 -18.81 -7.10 -15.69
CA GLN A 255 -17.98 -8.29 -15.49
C GLN A 255 -18.42 -9.13 -14.28
N VAL A 256 -18.84 -8.50 -13.18
CA VAL A 256 -19.41 -9.18 -12.01
C VAL A 256 -20.71 -9.89 -12.38
N ASN A 257 -21.60 -9.24 -13.12
CA ASN A 257 -22.85 -9.82 -13.56
C ASN A 257 -22.64 -10.99 -14.54
N GLU A 258 -21.70 -10.87 -15.47
CA GLU A 258 -21.33 -11.94 -16.38
C GLU A 258 -20.76 -13.15 -15.63
N ASN A 259 -19.85 -12.91 -14.67
CA ASN A 259 -19.29 -13.97 -13.83
C ASN A 259 -20.37 -14.67 -13.00
N ARG A 260 -21.33 -13.91 -12.41
CA ARG A 260 -22.48 -14.48 -11.70
C ARG A 260 -23.35 -15.37 -12.59
N ARG A 261 -23.58 -14.99 -13.86
CA ARG A 261 -24.34 -15.81 -14.83
C ARG A 261 -23.60 -17.11 -15.17
N LYS A 262 -22.34 -17.01 -15.60
CA LYS A 262 -21.49 -18.18 -15.93
C LYS A 262 -21.40 -19.15 -14.76
N ARG A 263 -21.23 -18.62 -13.55
CA ARG A 263 -21.17 -19.42 -12.32
C ARG A 263 -22.50 -20.06 -11.98
N GLY A 264 -23.63 -19.36 -12.15
CA GLY A 264 -24.96 -19.93 -11.93
C GLY A 264 -25.21 -21.13 -12.84
N GLU A 265 -24.89 -21.03 -14.14
CA GLU A 265 -25.02 -22.12 -15.10
C GLU A 265 -24.09 -23.29 -14.78
N HIS A 266 -22.81 -23.01 -14.51
CA HIS A 266 -21.83 -24.03 -14.18
C HIS A 266 -22.14 -24.73 -12.84
N ASP A 267 -22.43 -23.97 -11.79
CA ASP A 267 -22.81 -24.52 -10.49
C ASP A 267 -24.07 -25.39 -10.63
N MET A 268 -25.07 -24.99 -11.43
CA MET A 268 -26.25 -25.85 -11.69
C MET A 268 -25.89 -27.13 -12.45
N ALA A 269 -25.11 -27.05 -13.52
CA ALA A 269 -24.70 -28.23 -14.27
C ALA A 269 -23.93 -29.22 -13.39
N VAL A 270 -23.02 -28.70 -12.56
CA VAL A 270 -22.22 -29.48 -11.61
C VAL A 270 -23.09 -30.12 -10.53
N LEU A 271 -24.10 -29.40 -10.02
CA LEU A 271 -25.07 -29.94 -9.07
C LEU A 271 -25.94 -31.06 -9.69
N ILE A 272 -26.35 -30.90 -10.94
CA ILE A 272 -27.08 -31.94 -11.67
C ILE A 272 -26.18 -33.18 -11.84
N GLU A 273 -24.96 -33.01 -12.33
CA GLU A 273 -24.04 -34.14 -12.59
C GLU A 273 -23.72 -34.93 -11.30
N SER A 274 -23.30 -34.21 -10.26
CA SER A 274 -22.90 -34.84 -9.00
C SER A 274 -24.05 -35.47 -8.21
N ARG A 275 -25.30 -35.01 -8.37
CA ARG A 275 -26.44 -35.49 -7.57
C ARG A 275 -27.41 -36.37 -8.32
N VAL A 276 -27.61 -36.16 -9.62
CA VAL A 276 -28.45 -37.03 -10.46
C VAL A 276 -27.68 -38.25 -10.90
N TYR A 277 -26.42 -38.08 -11.33
CA TYR A 277 -25.59 -39.17 -11.84
C TYR A 277 -24.58 -39.71 -10.81
N ASN A 278 -24.53 -39.10 -9.62
CA ASN A 278 -23.69 -39.52 -8.50
C ASN A 278 -22.19 -39.55 -8.85
N GLU A 279 -21.78 -38.75 -9.83
CA GLU A 279 -20.38 -38.67 -10.25
C GLU A 279 -19.57 -37.88 -9.21
N PRO A 280 -18.45 -38.43 -8.71
CA PRO A 280 -17.58 -37.71 -7.80
C PRO A 280 -16.97 -36.51 -8.53
N LEU A 281 -17.24 -35.31 -7.99
CA LEU A 281 -16.67 -34.06 -8.51
C LEU A 281 -15.14 -34.21 -8.65
N PRO A 282 -14.57 -33.85 -9.82
CA PRO A 282 -13.12 -33.80 -9.96
C PRO A 282 -12.58 -32.72 -9.03
N ARG A 283 -12.08 -33.12 -7.86
CA ARG A 283 -11.32 -32.20 -7.00
C ARG A 283 -10.11 -31.76 -7.81
N PRO A 284 -9.95 -30.47 -8.12
CA PRO A 284 -8.76 -30.02 -8.83
C PRO A 284 -7.55 -30.35 -7.96
N LYS A 285 -6.81 -31.41 -8.33
CA LYS A 285 -5.57 -31.77 -7.64
C LYS A 285 -4.61 -30.61 -7.84
N ARG A 286 -4.06 -30.10 -6.73
CA ARG A 286 -3.12 -29.00 -6.77
C ARG A 286 -1.84 -29.49 -7.44
N GLN A 287 -1.62 -29.11 -8.70
CA GLN A 287 -0.41 -29.49 -9.44
C GLN A 287 0.76 -28.65 -8.93
N LEU A 288 1.31 -29.10 -7.80
CA LEU A 288 2.45 -28.52 -7.16
C LEU A 288 3.72 -29.14 -7.76
N GLN A 289 4.39 -28.38 -8.62
CA GLN A 289 5.66 -28.81 -9.20
C GLN A 289 6.78 -28.70 -8.16
N MET A 290 7.61 -29.73 -8.05
CA MET A 290 8.79 -29.69 -7.20
C MET A 290 9.81 -28.72 -7.78
N THR A 291 10.19 -27.73 -7.00
CA THR A 291 11.24 -26.77 -7.30
C THR A 291 12.61 -27.38 -6.96
N ALA A 292 13.50 -27.46 -7.95
CA ALA A 292 14.87 -27.90 -7.73
C ALA A 292 15.71 -26.76 -7.12
N PRO A 293 16.70 -27.06 -6.25
CA PRO A 293 17.57 -26.03 -5.70
C PRO A 293 18.39 -25.37 -6.81
N ARG A 294 18.48 -24.03 -6.78
CA ARG A 294 19.23 -23.22 -7.76
C ARG A 294 20.71 -23.61 -7.81
N TRP A 295 21.29 -23.95 -6.66
CA TRP A 295 22.67 -24.43 -6.54
C TRP A 295 22.71 -25.82 -5.91
N ARG A 296 22.76 -26.86 -6.74
CA ARG A 296 22.72 -28.27 -6.29
C ARG A 296 23.80 -28.62 -5.26
N TRP A 297 25.02 -28.09 -5.40
CA TRP A 297 26.13 -28.35 -4.49
C TRP A 297 25.99 -27.63 -3.13
N LEU A 298 25.21 -26.54 -3.09
CA LEU A 298 24.90 -25.79 -1.88
C LEU A 298 23.54 -26.15 -1.28
N GLY A 299 22.88 -27.21 -1.76
CA GLY A 299 21.53 -27.59 -1.33
C GLY A 299 21.41 -27.89 0.17
N TRP A 300 22.52 -28.23 0.84
CA TRP A 300 22.57 -28.42 2.29
C TRP A 300 22.43 -27.11 3.08
N LEU A 301 22.92 -26.00 2.52
CA LEU A 301 22.89 -24.66 3.13
C LEU A 301 21.70 -23.84 2.62
N LEU A 302 21.43 -23.93 1.31
CA LEU A 302 20.38 -23.20 0.62
C LEU A 302 19.38 -24.19 0.01
N PRO A 303 18.37 -24.63 0.79
CA PRO A 303 17.31 -25.48 0.28
C PRO A 303 16.53 -24.78 -0.86
N PRO A 304 15.79 -25.53 -1.69
CA PRO A 304 14.90 -24.93 -2.68
C PRO A 304 13.91 -23.98 -2.00
N ASN A 305 13.73 -22.80 -2.57
CA ASN A 305 12.85 -21.77 -2.06
C ASN A 305 12.01 -21.24 -3.24
N PRO A 306 10.70 -21.55 -3.33
CA PRO A 306 9.89 -22.29 -2.35
C PRO A 306 10.26 -23.77 -2.23
N GLU A 307 10.03 -24.36 -1.05
CA GLU A 307 10.04 -25.81 -0.84
C GLU A 307 8.59 -26.31 -0.91
N VAL A 308 8.32 -27.17 -1.89
CA VAL A 308 6.96 -27.63 -2.20
C VAL A 308 6.83 -29.09 -1.79
N GLN A 309 5.90 -29.37 -0.87
CA GLN A 309 5.57 -30.73 -0.45
C GLN A 309 4.24 -31.17 -1.07
N PRO A 310 4.27 -31.88 -2.22
CA PRO A 310 3.05 -32.19 -2.98
C PRO A 310 2.10 -33.12 -2.22
N GLU A 311 2.61 -34.00 -1.34
CA GLU A 311 1.77 -34.92 -0.55
C GLU A 311 0.84 -34.23 0.45
N LYS A 312 1.31 -33.12 1.05
CA LYS A 312 0.56 -32.36 2.05
C LYS A 312 -0.10 -31.11 1.48
N GLU A 313 0.12 -30.85 0.19
CA GLU A 313 -0.22 -29.60 -0.48
C GLU A 313 0.28 -28.36 0.27
N THR A 314 1.47 -28.43 0.86
CA THR A 314 2.06 -27.32 1.62
C THR A 314 3.21 -26.69 0.86
N ILE A 315 3.24 -25.36 0.84
CA ILE A 315 4.35 -24.57 0.29
C ILE A 315 5.06 -23.88 1.45
N ILE A 316 6.39 -24.00 1.49
CA ILE A 316 7.22 -23.38 2.51
C ILE A 316 8.13 -22.36 1.82
N TRP A 317 8.07 -21.12 2.26
CA TRP A 317 9.00 -20.08 1.87
C TRP A 317 9.97 -19.77 3.00
N ARG A 318 11.17 -19.35 2.61
CA ARG A 318 12.23 -18.87 3.50
C ARG A 318 12.67 -17.48 3.05
N LYS A 319 13.47 -16.80 3.87
CA LYS A 319 14.15 -15.56 3.48
C LYS A 319 15.00 -15.78 2.22
N HIS A 320 15.22 -14.74 1.44
CA HIS A 320 16.04 -14.79 0.23
C HIS A 320 17.53 -14.98 0.57
N TRP A 321 18.27 -15.74 -0.25
CA TRP A 321 19.67 -16.13 0.02
C TRP A 321 20.63 -14.94 0.21
N LEU A 322 20.31 -13.78 -0.37
CA LEU A 322 21.11 -12.56 -0.20
C LEU A 322 21.14 -12.10 1.27
N PHE A 323 20.08 -12.34 2.04
CA PHE A 323 20.02 -11.98 3.46
C PHE A 323 20.89 -12.89 4.31
N LEU A 324 21.08 -14.14 3.91
CA LEU A 324 22.11 -15.00 4.51
C LEU A 324 23.50 -14.39 4.27
N LEU A 325 23.80 -13.96 3.04
CA LEU A 325 25.09 -13.33 2.73
C LEU A 325 25.30 -12.00 3.49
N GLN A 326 24.25 -11.20 3.62
CA GLN A 326 24.26 -9.97 4.41
C GLN A 326 24.47 -10.26 5.91
N GLY A 327 23.81 -11.30 6.45
CA GLY A 327 23.99 -11.76 7.82
C GLY A 327 25.38 -12.31 8.10
N LEU A 328 26.03 -12.95 7.11
CA LEU A 328 27.42 -13.40 7.21
C LEU A 328 28.46 -12.27 7.07
N PHE A 329 28.06 -11.06 6.70
CA PHE A 329 29.01 -9.95 6.54
C PHE A 329 29.65 -9.50 7.87
N PRO A 330 28.92 -9.31 8.99
CA PRO A 330 29.52 -9.04 10.30
C PRO A 330 30.57 -10.06 10.78
N PRO A 331 30.34 -11.39 10.78
CA PRO A 331 31.37 -12.33 11.19
C PRO A 331 32.57 -12.32 10.24
N LEU A 332 32.35 -12.13 8.94
CA LEU A 332 33.45 -11.99 7.97
C LEU A 332 34.28 -10.71 8.21
N ALA A 333 33.63 -9.60 8.52
CA ALA A 333 34.29 -8.34 8.88
C ALA A 333 35.08 -8.46 10.19
N MET A 334 34.55 -9.20 11.18
CA MET A 334 35.27 -9.55 12.41
C MET A 334 36.52 -10.37 12.09
N LEU A 335 36.41 -11.38 11.23
CA LEU A 335 37.55 -12.20 10.80
C LEU A 335 38.61 -11.36 10.09
N PHE A 336 38.21 -10.48 9.17
CA PHE A 336 39.11 -9.59 8.45
C PHE A 336 39.82 -8.60 9.38
N THR A 337 39.07 -7.98 10.31
CA THR A 337 39.62 -7.06 11.31
C THR A 337 40.55 -7.79 12.28
N GLY A 338 40.17 -8.99 12.72
CA GLY A 338 40.98 -9.86 13.57
C GLY A 338 42.29 -10.27 12.89
N TRP A 339 42.24 -10.58 11.60
CA TRP A 339 43.44 -10.86 10.79
C TRP A 339 44.39 -9.66 10.74
N ILE A 340 43.89 -8.44 10.51
CA ILE A 340 44.70 -7.21 10.56
C ILE A 340 45.37 -7.05 11.93
N ILE A 341 44.62 -7.26 13.01
CA ILE A 341 45.15 -7.18 14.39
C ILE A 341 46.26 -8.20 14.61
N VAL A 342 46.06 -9.46 14.19
CA VAL A 342 47.08 -10.52 14.33
C VAL A 342 48.35 -10.16 13.56
N VAL A 343 48.23 -9.68 12.32
CA VAL A 343 49.36 -9.26 11.49
C VAL A 343 50.11 -8.10 12.13
N LEU A 344 49.39 -7.09 12.63
CA LEU A 344 49.97 -5.91 13.27
C LEU A 344 50.70 -6.29 14.57
N VAL A 345 50.04 -7.02 15.46
CA VAL A 345 50.59 -7.45 16.76
C VAL A 345 51.80 -8.37 16.56
N GLY A 346 51.74 -9.26 15.56
CA GLY A 346 52.87 -10.11 15.17
C GLY A 346 54.05 -9.31 14.61
N SER A 347 53.79 -8.31 13.75
CA SER A 347 54.84 -7.46 13.16
C SER A 347 55.56 -6.59 14.19
N LEU A 348 54.85 -6.15 15.24
CA LEU A 348 55.39 -5.35 16.34
C LEU A 348 56.07 -6.21 17.42
N GLY A 349 56.02 -7.53 17.31
CA GLY A 349 56.63 -8.45 18.28
C GLY A 349 56.02 -8.38 19.68
N LEU A 350 54.77 -7.90 19.80
CA LEU A 350 54.11 -7.65 21.10
C LEU A 350 53.68 -8.94 21.81
N LEU A 351 53.53 -10.05 21.09
CA LEU A 351 53.13 -11.36 21.62
C LEU A 351 54.09 -12.45 21.17
N SER A 352 54.25 -13.49 22.00
CA SER A 352 55.00 -14.69 21.60
C SER A 352 54.20 -15.52 20.57
N SER A 353 54.91 -16.38 19.82
CA SER A 353 54.32 -17.26 18.81
C SER A 353 53.16 -18.12 19.34
N LEU A 354 53.27 -18.60 20.59
CA LEU A 354 52.22 -19.37 21.25
C LEU A 354 50.94 -18.54 21.44
N TRP A 355 51.05 -17.32 21.96
CA TRP A 355 49.91 -16.44 22.20
C TRP A 355 49.26 -15.94 20.91
N LEU A 356 50.06 -15.70 19.86
CA LEU A 356 49.53 -15.40 18.52
C LEU A 356 48.71 -16.58 17.96
N THR A 357 49.20 -17.80 18.15
CA THR A 357 48.48 -19.01 17.71
C THR A 357 47.15 -19.17 18.47
N VAL A 358 47.17 -18.96 19.79
CA VAL A 358 45.94 -18.98 20.61
C VAL A 358 44.96 -17.90 20.16
N LEU A 359 45.43 -16.69 19.85
CA LEU A 359 44.60 -15.59 19.37
C LEU A 359 43.95 -15.93 18.01
N ILE A 360 44.72 -16.49 17.07
CA ILE A 360 44.20 -16.93 15.76
C ILE A 360 43.10 -17.98 15.95
N ILE A 361 43.35 -19.00 16.79
CA ILE A 361 42.37 -20.06 17.08
C ILE A 361 41.12 -19.47 17.72
N ALA A 362 41.27 -18.54 18.68
CA ALA A 362 40.13 -17.90 19.34
C ALA A 362 39.27 -17.09 18.34
N ILE A 363 39.90 -16.32 17.45
CA ILE A 363 39.20 -15.58 16.39
C ILE A 363 38.48 -16.53 15.44
N LEU A 364 39.13 -17.64 15.05
CA LEU A 364 38.54 -18.63 14.15
C LEU A 364 37.34 -19.34 14.78
N ILE A 365 37.44 -19.72 16.05
CA ILE A 365 36.33 -20.33 16.80
C ILE A 365 35.17 -19.33 16.94
N ALA A 366 35.46 -18.08 17.28
CA ALA A 366 34.43 -17.04 17.37
C ALA A 366 33.73 -16.80 16.03
N PHE A 367 34.50 -16.77 14.93
CA PHE A 367 33.97 -16.66 13.57
C PHE A 367 33.06 -17.85 13.21
N LEU A 368 33.50 -19.09 13.48
CA LEU A 368 32.72 -20.28 13.19
C LEU A 368 31.43 -20.33 14.02
N ALA A 369 31.52 -20.06 15.33
CA ALA A 369 30.37 -20.06 16.22
C ALA A 369 29.32 -19.02 15.79
N TRP A 370 29.74 -17.81 15.45
CA TRP A 370 28.84 -16.75 14.96
C TRP A 370 28.28 -17.09 13.58
N SER A 371 29.10 -17.58 12.65
CA SER A 371 28.62 -17.96 11.32
C SER A 371 27.58 -19.09 11.38
N VAL A 372 27.79 -20.09 12.25
CA VAL A 372 26.81 -21.16 12.47
C VAL A 372 25.52 -20.61 13.08
N TRP A 373 25.63 -19.67 14.02
CA TRP A 373 24.46 -19.00 14.61
C TRP A 373 23.61 -18.32 13.52
N GLU A 374 24.23 -17.52 12.65
CA GLU A 374 23.53 -16.78 11.60
C GLU A 374 22.89 -17.71 10.55
N VAL A 375 23.61 -18.76 10.16
CA VAL A 375 23.10 -19.78 9.23
C VAL A 375 21.89 -20.48 9.83
N GLU A 376 21.93 -20.83 11.11
CA GLU A 376 20.86 -21.53 11.78
C GLU A 376 19.64 -20.63 12.00
N ASP A 377 19.84 -19.34 12.30
CA ASP A 377 18.76 -18.35 12.39
C ASP A 377 18.03 -18.22 11.05
N TYR A 378 18.78 -18.04 9.95
CA TYR A 378 18.23 -17.99 8.59
C TYR A 378 17.48 -19.26 8.19
N ARG A 379 17.93 -20.45 8.64
CA ARG A 379 17.29 -21.73 8.32
C ARG A 379 16.03 -21.99 9.13
N ASN A 380 15.87 -21.36 10.28
CA ASN A 380 14.76 -21.63 11.18
C ASN A 380 13.52 -20.79 10.87
N ASP A 381 13.70 -19.62 10.25
CA ASP A 381 12.60 -18.77 9.84
C ASP A 381 11.89 -19.32 8.59
N MET A 382 10.62 -19.70 8.76
CA MET A 382 9.84 -20.36 7.72
C MET A 382 8.40 -19.83 7.67
N TYR A 383 7.95 -19.55 6.46
CA TYR A 383 6.59 -19.17 6.15
C TYR A 383 5.89 -20.34 5.46
N ILE A 384 4.89 -20.93 6.11
CA ILE A 384 4.24 -22.16 5.65
C ILE A 384 2.79 -21.84 5.25
N LEU A 385 2.46 -22.10 3.99
CA LEU A 385 1.10 -22.07 3.48
C LEU A 385 0.55 -23.49 3.37
N THR A 386 -0.53 -23.72 4.09
CA THR A 386 -1.28 -24.98 4.08
C THR A 386 -2.66 -24.75 3.44
N PRO A 387 -3.38 -25.81 3.04
CA PRO A 387 -4.72 -25.67 2.44
C PRO A 387 -5.74 -24.92 3.31
N THR A 388 -5.53 -24.88 4.63
CA THR A 388 -6.47 -24.32 5.60
C THR A 388 -5.93 -23.11 6.35
N ASN A 389 -4.60 -23.00 6.52
CA ASN A 389 -3.96 -22.02 7.38
C ASN A 389 -2.70 -21.42 6.74
N VAL A 390 -2.41 -20.17 7.08
CA VAL A 390 -1.13 -19.49 6.89
C VAL A 390 -0.39 -19.52 8.22
N ILE A 391 0.87 -19.96 8.21
CA ILE A 391 1.66 -20.17 9.43
C ILE A 391 2.99 -19.47 9.28
N ASP A 392 3.37 -18.72 10.31
CA ASP A 392 4.65 -18.06 10.45
C ASP A 392 5.39 -18.67 11.65
N VAL A 393 6.60 -19.15 11.37
CA VAL A 393 7.48 -19.82 12.35
C VAL A 393 8.75 -19.01 12.44
N GLU A 394 8.94 -18.34 13.58
CA GLU A 394 10.15 -17.64 13.94
C GLU A 394 10.85 -18.43 15.04
N LYS A 395 12.08 -18.88 14.80
CA LYS A 395 12.81 -19.69 15.78
C LYS A 395 14.26 -19.30 15.86
N LYS A 396 14.67 -18.84 17.05
CA LYS A 396 16.06 -18.48 17.32
C LYS A 396 16.93 -19.74 17.53
N PRO A 397 18.21 -19.72 17.14
CA PRO A 397 19.14 -20.81 17.42
C PRO A 397 19.18 -21.13 18.92
N PHE A 398 18.87 -22.38 19.29
CA PHE A 398 18.79 -22.86 20.69
C PHE A 398 17.82 -22.07 21.60
N GLY A 399 16.91 -21.28 21.02
CA GLY A 399 15.97 -20.42 21.73
C GLY A 399 14.52 -20.92 21.68
N PRO A 400 13.58 -20.07 22.14
CA PRO A 400 12.15 -20.35 22.01
C PRO A 400 11.71 -20.31 20.54
N GLU A 401 10.69 -21.10 20.22
CA GLU A 401 9.99 -21.10 18.94
C GLU A 401 8.69 -20.29 19.11
N ASP A 402 8.54 -19.21 18.33
CA ASP A 402 7.28 -18.50 18.20
C ASP A 402 6.59 -18.96 16.93
N ARG A 403 5.40 -19.55 17.08
CA ARG A 403 4.62 -20.13 15.98
C ARG A 403 3.25 -19.51 15.97
N ARG A 404 3.02 -18.66 14.98
CA ARG A 404 1.75 -17.96 14.77
C ARG A 404 1.03 -18.60 13.59
N ALA A 405 -0.25 -18.92 13.77
CA ALA A 405 -1.07 -19.50 12.72
C ALA A 405 -2.37 -18.71 12.59
N ALA A 406 -2.75 -18.40 11.34
CA ALA A 406 -4.03 -17.83 11.01
C ALA A 406 -4.76 -18.73 10.01
N SER A 407 -6.07 -18.90 10.20
CA SER A 407 -6.88 -19.59 9.19
C SER A 407 -6.92 -18.76 7.92
N LEU A 408 -6.87 -19.44 6.78
CA LEU A 408 -6.98 -18.81 5.47
C LEU A 408 -8.34 -18.10 5.30
N GLY A 409 -9.38 -18.58 5.98
CA GLY A 409 -10.68 -17.90 6.03
C GLY A 409 -10.67 -16.58 6.81
N ALA A 410 -9.70 -16.37 7.70
CA ALA A 410 -9.50 -15.14 8.46
C ALA A 410 -8.58 -14.12 7.75
N VAL A 411 -7.94 -14.51 6.64
CA VAL A 411 -7.12 -13.61 5.83
C VAL A 411 -8.02 -12.58 5.14
N THR A 412 -7.76 -11.30 5.41
CA THR A 412 -8.53 -10.17 4.90
C THR A 412 -7.92 -9.63 3.63
N ASN A 413 -6.62 -9.35 3.68
CA ASN A 413 -5.87 -8.72 2.62
C ASN A 413 -4.49 -9.38 2.52
N VAL A 414 -4.01 -9.50 1.28
CA VAL A 414 -2.67 -10.00 0.97
C VAL A 414 -2.08 -9.00 0.00
N SER A 415 -0.99 -8.37 0.43
CA SER A 415 -0.27 -7.39 -0.37
C SER A 415 1.21 -7.74 -0.33
N PHE A 416 1.94 -7.29 -1.34
CA PHE A 416 3.39 -7.34 -1.32
C PHE A 416 3.97 -5.93 -1.38
N GLU A 417 5.16 -5.78 -0.83
CA GLU A 417 5.92 -4.55 -0.78
C GLU A 417 7.30 -4.82 -1.38
N THR A 418 7.62 -4.15 -2.47
CA THR A 418 8.94 -4.27 -3.12
C THR A 418 9.52 -2.90 -3.40
N THR A 419 10.79 -2.71 -3.05
CA THR A 419 11.69 -1.63 -3.49
C THR A 419 12.24 -1.95 -4.89
N PHE A 420 12.70 -1.00 -5.71
CA PHE A 420 13.34 -1.36 -7.01
C PHE A 420 14.57 -2.25 -6.87
N ILE A 421 15.41 -2.07 -5.84
CA ILE A 421 16.55 -2.97 -5.60
C ILE A 421 16.02 -4.38 -5.33
N SER A 422 14.95 -4.49 -4.53
CA SER A 422 14.28 -5.75 -4.23
C SER A 422 13.67 -6.36 -5.50
N ASN A 423 13.05 -5.55 -6.37
CA ASN A 423 12.51 -6.00 -7.66
C ASN A 423 13.61 -6.51 -8.61
N LEU A 424 14.73 -5.77 -8.72
CA LEU A 424 15.87 -6.17 -9.56
C LEU A 424 16.53 -7.46 -9.08
N LEU A 425 16.61 -7.65 -7.76
CA LEU A 425 17.21 -8.83 -7.13
C LEU A 425 16.22 -9.98 -6.90
N GLY A 426 14.92 -9.76 -7.16
CA GLY A 426 13.85 -10.76 -7.05
C GLY A 426 13.44 -11.11 -5.62
N TYR A 427 13.47 -10.16 -4.68
CA TYR A 427 12.95 -10.33 -3.32
C TYR A 427 11.97 -9.22 -2.92
N GLY A 428 11.23 -9.41 -1.83
CA GLY A 428 10.42 -8.36 -1.20
C GLY A 428 9.65 -8.88 0.00
N ASP A 429 8.79 -8.05 0.58
CA ASP A 429 8.01 -8.41 1.76
C ASP A 429 6.56 -8.72 1.36
N VAL A 430 5.94 -9.72 2.00
CA VAL A 430 4.52 -10.04 1.80
C VAL A 430 3.77 -9.82 3.09
N VAL A 431 2.79 -8.93 3.07
CA VAL A 431 1.95 -8.57 4.19
C VAL A 431 0.61 -9.30 4.06
N VAL A 432 0.33 -10.17 5.04
CA VAL A 432 -0.94 -10.87 5.18
C VAL A 432 -1.67 -10.32 6.40
N GLU A 433 -2.77 -9.61 6.15
CA GLU A 433 -3.63 -9.07 7.20
C GLU A 433 -4.71 -10.10 7.56
N THR A 434 -5.04 -10.20 8.85
CA THR A 434 -6.02 -11.17 9.35
C THR A 434 -7.05 -10.51 10.27
N ALA A 435 -8.31 -10.94 10.18
CA ALA A 435 -9.45 -10.39 10.92
C ALA A 435 -9.52 -10.88 12.39
N GLY A 436 -8.42 -11.37 12.97
CA GLY A 436 -8.43 -12.05 14.28
C GLY A 436 -7.27 -11.66 15.20
N SER A 437 -7.16 -12.36 16.32
CA SER A 437 -6.11 -12.16 17.33
C SER A 437 -4.68 -12.44 16.83
N GLY A 438 -4.53 -13.03 15.64
CA GLY A 438 -3.24 -13.31 15.01
C GLY A 438 -2.51 -12.07 14.46
N GLY A 439 -3.20 -10.94 14.28
CA GLY A 439 -2.59 -9.68 13.82
C GLY A 439 -2.13 -9.70 12.36
N LYS A 440 -1.18 -8.81 12.04
CA LYS A 440 -0.54 -8.70 10.71
C LYS A 440 0.66 -9.65 10.66
N PHE A 441 0.65 -10.56 9.69
CA PHE A 441 1.78 -11.43 9.36
C PHE A 441 2.60 -10.75 8.28
N THR A 442 3.92 -10.64 8.48
CA THR A 442 4.81 -10.05 7.48
C THR A 442 5.88 -11.07 7.12
N PHE A 443 5.82 -11.57 5.89
CA PHE A 443 6.83 -12.45 5.35
C PHE A 443 7.97 -11.61 4.82
N MET A 444 9.03 -11.50 5.60
CA MET A 444 10.15 -10.61 5.32
C MET A 444 11.05 -11.24 4.25
N HIS A 445 11.37 -10.45 3.23
CA HIS A 445 12.38 -10.70 2.23
C HIS A 445 12.24 -12.05 1.51
N VAL A 446 11.02 -12.42 1.16
CA VAL A 446 10.72 -13.64 0.40
C VAL A 446 11.17 -13.51 -1.06
N PRO A 447 11.61 -14.61 -1.71
CA PRO A 447 11.89 -14.60 -3.14
C PRO A 447 10.59 -14.44 -3.93
N ASN A 448 10.62 -13.64 -5.00
CA ASN A 448 9.50 -13.42 -5.92
C ASN A 448 8.16 -13.20 -5.18
N PRO A 449 8.00 -12.10 -4.43
CA PRO A 449 6.82 -11.87 -3.61
C PRO A 449 5.50 -11.87 -4.40
N ARG A 450 5.54 -11.52 -5.69
CA ARG A 450 4.40 -11.61 -6.62
C ARG A 450 3.86 -13.04 -6.76
N ASP A 451 4.73 -14.04 -6.88
CA ASP A 451 4.34 -15.45 -6.93
C ASP A 451 3.76 -15.89 -5.59
N VAL A 452 4.35 -15.47 -4.48
CA VAL A 452 3.84 -15.78 -3.13
C VAL A 452 2.40 -15.31 -2.95
N VAL A 453 2.10 -14.05 -3.30
CA VAL A 453 0.74 -13.50 -3.24
C VAL A 453 -0.21 -14.27 -4.15
N THR A 454 0.23 -14.62 -5.35
CA THR A 454 -0.55 -15.43 -6.29
C THR A 454 -0.87 -16.81 -5.70
N LYS A 455 0.10 -17.50 -5.11
CA LYS A 455 -0.11 -18.79 -4.45
C LYS A 455 -1.04 -18.69 -3.24
N ILE A 456 -0.88 -17.68 -2.38
CA ILE A 456 -1.77 -17.47 -1.23
C ILE A 456 -3.21 -17.26 -1.72
N ASN A 457 -3.39 -16.45 -2.76
CA ASN A 457 -4.69 -16.20 -3.36
C ASN A 457 -5.30 -17.45 -4.00
N ASP A 458 -4.52 -18.25 -4.74
CA ASP A 458 -4.96 -19.53 -5.30
C ASP A 458 -5.44 -20.48 -4.19
N TYR A 459 -4.70 -20.53 -3.08
CA TYR A 459 -5.10 -21.31 -1.92
C TYR A 459 -6.39 -20.79 -1.30
N TYR A 460 -6.54 -19.47 -1.20
CA TYR A 460 -7.73 -18.83 -0.65
C TYR A 460 -8.97 -19.13 -1.47
N VAL A 461 -8.90 -18.99 -2.80
CA VAL A 461 -10.01 -19.29 -3.72
C VAL A 461 -10.43 -20.75 -3.58
N MET A 462 -9.48 -21.68 -3.53
CA MET A 462 -9.77 -23.10 -3.36
C MET A 462 -10.38 -23.40 -1.98
N PHE A 463 -9.88 -22.78 -0.91
CA PHE A 463 -10.45 -22.89 0.43
C PHE A 463 -11.92 -22.41 0.46
N LYS A 464 -12.21 -21.26 -0.16
CA LYS A 464 -13.59 -20.74 -0.27
C LYS A 464 -14.50 -21.64 -1.10
N ARG A 465 -14.00 -22.26 -2.17
CA ARG A 465 -14.77 -23.25 -2.95
C ARG A 465 -15.12 -24.47 -2.10
N ALA A 466 -14.13 -25.03 -1.40
CA ALA A 466 -14.37 -26.16 -0.50
C ALA A 466 -15.35 -25.83 0.63
N ASP A 467 -15.29 -24.60 1.18
CA ASP A 467 -16.22 -24.13 2.22
C ASP A 467 -17.65 -23.95 1.67
N LYS A 468 -17.78 -23.41 0.45
CA LYS A 468 -19.06 -23.30 -0.26
C LYS A 468 -19.67 -24.68 -0.54
N GLU A 469 -18.87 -25.64 -0.99
CA GLU A 469 -19.34 -27.01 -1.22
C GLU A 469 -19.83 -27.68 0.08
N ARG A 470 -19.12 -27.49 1.19
CA ARG A 470 -19.55 -27.98 2.51
C ARG A 470 -20.88 -27.36 2.92
N SER A 471 -20.99 -26.04 2.92
CA SER A 471 -22.23 -25.34 3.29
C SER A 471 -23.43 -25.70 2.40
N LEU A 472 -23.19 -25.91 1.09
CA LEU A 472 -24.21 -26.39 0.17
C LEU A 472 -24.63 -27.83 0.51
N ASN A 473 -23.69 -28.72 0.81
CA ASN A 473 -24.01 -30.09 1.22
C ASN A 473 -24.83 -30.11 2.51
N ASP A 474 -24.46 -29.29 3.50
CA ASP A 474 -25.19 -29.15 4.77
C ASP A 474 -26.62 -28.64 4.52
N MET A 475 -26.78 -27.66 3.63
CA MET A 475 -28.10 -27.13 3.23
C MET A 475 -28.95 -28.19 2.53
N LEU A 476 -28.37 -28.96 1.61
CA LEU A 476 -29.08 -30.04 0.92
C LEU A 476 -29.48 -31.16 1.88
N GLU A 477 -28.62 -31.49 2.85
CA GLU A 477 -28.94 -32.46 3.89
C GLU A 477 -30.11 -31.97 4.76
N LEU A 478 -30.10 -30.69 5.16
CA LEU A 478 -31.22 -30.05 5.85
C LEU A 478 -32.51 -30.12 5.01
N LEU A 479 -32.47 -29.77 3.73
CA LEU A 479 -33.63 -29.85 2.82
C LEU A 479 -34.15 -31.28 2.68
N ARG A 480 -33.26 -32.27 2.62
CA ARG A 480 -33.62 -33.69 2.61
C ARG A 480 -34.35 -34.07 3.91
N HIS A 481 -33.83 -33.67 5.06
CA HIS A 481 -34.48 -33.92 6.35
C HIS A 481 -35.84 -33.24 6.46
N TYR A 482 -35.96 -32.00 5.96
CA TYR A 482 -37.21 -31.26 5.91
C TYR A 482 -38.24 -31.95 5.00
N HIS A 483 -37.83 -32.37 3.80
CA HIS A 483 -38.70 -33.11 2.87
C HIS A 483 -39.19 -34.43 3.48
N LEU A 484 -38.31 -35.19 4.14
CA LEU A 484 -38.69 -36.42 4.85
C LEU A 484 -39.62 -36.14 6.05
N ALA A 485 -39.52 -34.98 6.70
CA ALA A 485 -40.45 -34.57 7.74
C ALA A 485 -41.83 -34.23 7.15
N GLN A 486 -41.90 -33.48 6.05
CA GLN A 486 -43.15 -33.19 5.35
C GLN A 486 -43.85 -34.45 4.85
N GLN A 487 -43.10 -35.44 4.35
CA GLN A 487 -43.64 -36.76 4.00
C GLN A 487 -44.25 -37.47 5.22
N ARG A 488 -43.58 -37.45 6.37
CA ARG A 488 -44.09 -38.08 7.61
C ARG A 488 -45.36 -37.42 8.13
N HIS A 489 -45.49 -36.11 7.98
CA HIS A 489 -46.69 -35.37 8.41
C HIS A 489 -47.79 -35.28 7.34
N ASN A 490 -47.58 -35.88 6.17
CA ASN A 490 -48.53 -35.89 5.06
C ASN A 490 -48.93 -34.47 4.58
N GLU A 491 -48.01 -33.51 4.73
CA GLU A 491 -48.20 -32.10 4.37
C GLU A 491 -47.90 -31.82 2.89
N LEU A 492 -47.40 -32.82 2.17
CA LEU A 492 -47.17 -32.73 0.74
C LEU A 492 -48.52 -32.79 0.01
N LEU A 493 -48.77 -31.80 -0.85
CA LEU A 493 -49.91 -31.84 -1.77
C LEU A 493 -49.83 -33.13 -2.59
N PRO A 494 -50.92 -33.92 -2.67
CA PRO A 494 -50.93 -35.13 -3.49
C PRO A 494 -50.61 -34.74 -4.95
N ALA A 495 -49.70 -35.48 -5.58
CA ALA A 495 -49.19 -35.20 -6.93
C ALA A 495 -50.29 -35.13 -8.00
N ASN A 496 -51.46 -35.71 -7.72
CA ASN A 496 -52.69 -35.52 -8.50
C ASN A 496 -53.54 -34.47 -7.80
N GLY A 497 -53.59 -33.25 -8.35
CA GLY A 497 -54.28 -32.07 -7.81
C GLY A 497 -55.76 -32.30 -7.47
N THR A 498 -56.01 -32.90 -6.31
CA THR A 498 -57.35 -33.10 -5.77
C THR A 498 -57.36 -32.44 -4.41
N THR A 499 -57.98 -31.27 -4.35
CA THR A 499 -58.30 -30.54 -3.12
C THR A 499 -59.07 -31.46 -2.17
N LEU A 500 -58.44 -31.94 -1.11
CA LEU A 500 -59.17 -32.51 0.02
C LEU A 500 -59.73 -31.34 0.83
N ARG A 501 -61.06 -31.21 0.79
CA ARG A 501 -61.82 -30.24 1.57
C ARG A 501 -61.49 -30.40 3.05
N LEU A 502 -61.21 -29.26 3.69
CA LEU A 502 -61.41 -29.09 5.12
C LEU A 502 -62.86 -29.51 5.44
N SER A 503 -63.03 -30.63 6.17
CA SER A 503 -64.29 -30.94 6.82
C SER A 503 -64.10 -30.84 8.32
N GLU A 504 -64.89 -29.95 8.90
CA GLU A 504 -65.17 -29.72 10.31
C GLU A 504 -65.54 -31.00 11.08
N GLN A 505 -65.59 -30.83 12.42
CA GLN A 505 -66.09 -31.71 13.49
C GLN A 505 -65.00 -32.60 14.10
N SER A 506 -64.62 -32.43 15.37
CA SER A 506 -65.51 -32.41 16.54
C SER A 506 -64.99 -31.57 17.72
N THR A 507 -65.77 -30.55 18.09
CA THR A 507 -65.96 -30.10 19.49
C THR A 507 -66.87 -31.10 20.24
N GLU A 508 -66.89 -30.99 21.59
CA GLU A 508 -67.58 -31.81 22.61
C GLU A 508 -66.78 -33.05 23.04
N THR A 509 -66.44 -33.30 24.31
CA THR A 509 -66.88 -32.82 25.63
C THR A 509 -65.96 -33.46 26.67
N THR A 510 -65.49 -32.74 27.70
CA THR A 510 -65.30 -33.24 29.10
C THR A 510 -64.97 -32.03 30.00
N GLU A 511 -65.99 -31.53 30.70
CA GLU A 511 -65.84 -30.80 31.97
C GLU A 511 -65.70 -31.81 33.13
N GLU A 512 -65.19 -31.33 34.28
CA GLU A 512 -65.06 -31.97 35.60
C GLU A 512 -63.94 -33.02 35.76
N GLN A 513 -63.04 -32.95 36.75
CA GLN A 513 -63.24 -32.58 38.15
C GLN A 513 -61.91 -32.14 38.82
N LYS A 514 -62.06 -31.24 39.79
CA LYS A 514 -61.04 -30.60 40.64
C LYS A 514 -60.58 -31.54 41.77
N SER A 515 -59.34 -31.31 42.22
CA SER A 515 -58.57 -31.75 43.41
C SER A 515 -59.32 -32.28 44.66
N PRO A 516 -58.64 -33.00 45.57
CA PRO A 516 -57.60 -32.41 46.44
C PRO A 516 -56.16 -32.75 46.06
#